data_AF-A0A6N7C8W1-F1
#
_entry.id   AF-A0A6N7C8W1-F1
#
_cell.length_a   1.000
_cell.length_b   1.000
_cell.length_c   1.000
_cell.angle_alpha   90.00
_cell.angle_beta   90.00
_cell.angle_gamma   90.00
#
_symmetry.space_group_name_H-M   'P 1'
#
loop_
_entity.id
_entity.type
_entity.pdbx_description
1 polymer ?
#
loop_
_entity_poly.entity_id
_entity_poly.type
_entity_poly.pdbx_seq_one_letter_code
_entity_poly.pdbx_strand_id
1 'polypeptide(L)'
;MGEGLEVDVAVVTDAGTRLLRSAEVLRQQAVETGRLEFAGALAGRDYTAKGDAVRDALGVVGVALEQWAVDAESFGHAFRAAAARYSGTDADVAADINGVQW
;
A
#
# COMPACT_ATOMS: atom_id res chain seq x y z
N MET A 1 -0.78 -19.81 31.98
CA MET A 1 -1.09 -18.37 31.90
C MET A 1 -0.66 -17.92 30.52
N GLY A 2 -1.64 -17.58 29.68
CA GLY A 2 -1.54 -17.02 28.32
C GLY A 2 -0.56 -17.69 27.35
N GLU A 3 -1.05 -18.41 26.34
CA GLU A 3 -0.35 -18.43 25.05
C GLU A 3 -0.20 -16.97 24.61
N GLY A 4 0.95 -16.37 24.90
CA GLY A 4 1.29 -15.04 24.43
C GLY A 4 1.30 -15.10 22.92
N LEU A 5 0.51 -14.26 22.25
CA LEU A 5 0.58 -14.09 20.81
C LEU A 5 1.99 -13.61 20.48
N GLU A 6 2.87 -14.52 20.08
CA GLU A 6 4.21 -14.19 19.61
C GLU A 6 4.06 -13.55 18.23
N VAL A 7 4.39 -12.27 18.15
CA VAL A 7 4.35 -11.52 16.88
C VAL A 7 5.66 -11.81 16.15
N ASP A 8 5.57 -12.54 15.04
CA ASP A 8 6.72 -12.70 14.14
C ASP A 8 7.03 -11.36 13.44
N VAL A 9 8.01 -10.65 13.99
CA VAL A 9 8.47 -9.33 13.52
C VAL A 9 8.94 -9.39 12.07
N ALA A 10 9.54 -10.51 11.62
CA ALA A 10 10.01 -10.66 10.25
C ALA A 10 8.83 -10.75 9.28
N VAL A 11 7.80 -11.53 9.63
CA VAL A 11 6.56 -11.65 8.83
C VAL A 11 5.83 -10.31 8.74
N VAL A 12 5.70 -9.57 9.85
CA VAL A 12 5.05 -8.25 9.85
C VAL A 12 5.84 -7.23 9.02
N THR A 13 7.17 -7.28 9.09
CA THR A 13 8.05 -6.41 8.28
C THR A 13 7.94 -6.72 6.78
N ASP A 14 7.89 -7.99 6.41
CA ASP A 14 7.71 -8.42 5.02
C ASP A 14 6.33 -8.00 4.48
N ALA A 15 5.26 -8.19 5.27
CA ALA A 15 3.93 -7.72 4.92
C ALA A 15 3.92 -6.20 4.66
N GLY A 16 4.55 -5.41 5.54
CA GLY A 16 4.70 -3.97 5.34
C GLY A 16 5.47 -3.61 4.07
N THR A 17 6.53 -4.36 3.75
CA THR A 17 7.33 -4.17 2.53
C THR A 17 6.53 -4.48 1.26
N ARG A 18 5.70 -5.53 1.28
CA ARG A 18 4.82 -5.89 0.16
C ARG A 18 3.78 -4.81 -0.09
N LEU A 19 3.18 -4.25 0.97
CA LEU A 19 2.22 -3.15 0.87
C LEU A 19 2.84 -1.90 0.24
N LEU A 20 4.06 -1.52 0.64
CA LEU A 20 4.79 -0.40 0.03
C LEU A 20 5.09 -0.64 -1.46
N ARG A 21 5.44 -1.88 -1.83
CA ARG A 21 5.62 -2.23 -3.25
C ARG A 21 4.31 -2.17 -4.04
N SER A 22 3.23 -2.66 -3.46
CA SER A 22 1.89 -2.57 -4.06
C SER A 22 1.44 -1.14 -4.24
N ALA A 23 1.71 -0.25 -3.28
CA ALA A 23 1.44 1.18 -3.39
C ALA A 23 2.12 1.78 -4.63
N GLU A 24 3.40 1.48 -4.86
CA GLU A 24 4.10 1.96 -6.05
C GLU A 24 3.49 1.43 -7.36
N VAL A 25 3.15 0.14 -7.42
CA VAL A 25 2.49 -0.44 -8.60
C VAL A 25 1.14 0.26 -8.87
N LEU A 26 0.37 0.55 -7.82
CA LEU A 26 -0.92 1.23 -7.94
C LEU A 26 -0.77 2.68 -8.45
N ARG A 27 0.23 3.44 -7.96
CA ARG A 27 0.51 4.80 -8.48
C ARG A 27 0.90 4.76 -9.95
N GLN A 28 1.79 3.84 -10.34
CA GLN A 28 2.18 3.69 -11.73
C GLN A 28 0.96 3.36 -12.60
N GLN A 29 0.09 2.46 -12.14
CA GLN A 29 -1.12 2.11 -12.86
C GLN A 29 -2.11 3.29 -12.95
N ALA A 30 -2.20 4.14 -11.93
CA ALA A 30 -3.03 5.34 -11.97
C ALA A 30 -2.53 6.32 -13.04
N VAL A 31 -1.23 6.56 -13.10
CA VAL A 31 -0.59 7.37 -14.15
C VAL A 31 -0.88 6.80 -15.53
N GLU A 32 -0.63 5.51 -15.74
CA GLU A 32 -0.84 4.89 -17.05
C GLU A 32 -2.32 4.87 -17.46
N THR A 33 -3.24 4.70 -16.50
CA THR A 33 -4.68 4.80 -16.75
C THR A 33 -5.07 6.22 -17.19
N GLY A 34 -4.50 7.25 -16.58
CA GLY A 34 -4.73 8.66 -16.96
C GLY A 34 -4.21 9.01 -18.36
N ARG A 35 -3.28 8.22 -18.92
CA ARG A 35 -2.75 8.40 -20.28
C ARG A 35 -3.59 7.71 -21.35
N LEU A 36 -4.53 6.87 -20.96
CA LEU A 36 -5.45 6.20 -21.89
C LEU A 36 -6.49 7.23 -22.38
N GLU A 37 -6.21 7.85 -23.53
CA GLU A 37 -7.17 8.72 -24.19
C GLU A 37 -7.98 7.96 -25.24
N PHE A 38 -9.31 8.05 -25.14
CA PHE A 38 -10.18 7.67 -26.25
C PHE A 38 -10.31 8.84 -27.23
N ALA A 39 -9.66 8.75 -28.38
CA ALA A 39 -9.71 9.80 -29.40
C ALA A 39 -11.02 9.75 -30.20
N GLY A 40 -12.08 10.37 -29.65
CA GLY A 40 -13.39 10.48 -30.33
C GLY A 40 -13.31 11.15 -31.72
N ALA A 41 -12.32 12.00 -31.95
CA ALA A 41 -12.04 12.60 -33.25
C ALA A 41 -11.67 11.57 -34.34
N LEU A 42 -11.06 10.44 -33.96
CA LEU A 42 -10.72 9.33 -34.88
C LEU A 42 -11.90 8.37 -35.09
N ALA A 43 -12.79 8.23 -34.11
CA ALA A 43 -13.92 7.30 -34.16
C ALA A 43 -15.15 7.88 -34.89
N GLY A 44 -15.21 9.19 -35.14
CA GLY A 44 -16.34 9.87 -35.76
C GLY A 44 -17.40 10.31 -34.74
N ARG A 45 -18.28 11.25 -35.14
CA ARG A 45 -19.23 11.93 -34.22
C ARG A 45 -20.16 10.99 -33.45
N ASP A 46 -20.50 9.83 -34.04
CA ASP A 46 -21.39 8.84 -33.42
C ASP A 46 -20.75 8.12 -32.22
N TYR A 47 -19.43 8.21 -32.07
CA TYR A 47 -18.67 7.57 -31.01
C TYR A 47 -18.07 8.55 -30.00
N THR A 48 -18.20 9.87 -30.22
CA THR A 48 -17.70 10.90 -29.27
C THR A 48 -18.27 10.69 -27.88
N ALA A 49 -19.60 10.57 -27.75
CA ALA A 49 -20.25 10.39 -26.45
C ALA A 49 -19.81 9.09 -25.74
N LYS A 50 -19.58 8.01 -26.49
CA LYS A 50 -19.08 6.74 -25.95
C LYS A 50 -17.61 6.87 -25.50
N GLY A 51 -16.81 7.60 -26.26
CA GLY A 51 -15.42 7.88 -25.93
C GLY A 51 -15.26 8.74 -24.68
N ASP A 52 -16.09 9.77 -24.54
CA ASP A 52 -16.10 10.62 -23.35
C ASP A 52 -16.55 9.82 -22.12
N ALA A 53 -17.57 8.97 -22.25
CA ALA A 53 -17.98 8.07 -21.16
C ALA A 53 -16.86 7.10 -20.72
N VAL A 54 -16.05 6.58 -21.66
CA VAL A 54 -14.87 5.76 -21.34
C VAL A 54 -13.80 6.58 -20.65
N ARG A 55 -13.52 7.80 -21.13
CA ARG A 55 -12.54 8.71 -20.50
C ARG A 55 -12.94 9.03 -19.06
N ASP A 56 -14.21 9.35 -18.82
CA ASP A 56 -14.72 9.65 -17.49
C ASP A 56 -14.60 8.44 -16.56
N ALA A 57 -14.95 7.25 -17.04
CA ALA A 57 -14.81 6.01 -16.28
C ALA A 57 -13.34 5.72 -15.93
N LEU A 58 -12.41 5.92 -16.88
CA LEU A 58 -10.97 5.77 -16.63
C LEU A 58 -10.46 6.79 -15.62
N GLY A 59 -10.98 8.03 -15.63
CA GLY A 59 -10.68 9.04 -14.63
C GLY A 59 -11.08 8.60 -13.21
N VAL A 60 -12.28 8.04 -13.06
CA VAL A 60 -12.75 7.48 -11.78
C VAL A 60 -11.85 6.33 -11.31
N VAL A 61 -11.45 5.43 -12.21
CA VAL A 61 -10.53 4.33 -11.89
C VAL A 61 -9.16 4.86 -11.46
N GLY A 62 -8.62 5.87 -12.15
CA GLY A 62 -7.35 6.51 -11.80
C GLY A 62 -7.37 7.08 -10.37
N VAL A 63 -8.44 7.79 -10.00
CA VAL A 63 -8.62 8.31 -8.63
C VAL A 63 -8.68 7.18 -7.60
N ALA A 64 -9.39 6.10 -7.89
CA ALA A 64 -9.47 4.95 -6.98
C ALA A 64 -8.09 4.27 -6.79
N LEU A 65 -7.31 4.13 -7.87
CA LEU A 65 -5.96 3.57 -7.82
C LEU A 65 -5.01 4.42 -6.96
N GLU A 66 -5.05 5.75 -7.10
CA GLU A 66 -4.28 6.66 -6.25
C GLU A 66 -4.67 6.52 -4.77
N GLN A 67 -5.97 6.46 -4.46
CA GLN A 67 -6.42 6.30 -3.08
C GLN A 67 -5.93 4.99 -2.48
N TRP A 68 -6.04 3.88 -3.22
CA TRP A 68 -5.53 2.60 -2.76
C TRP A 68 -4.01 2.58 -2.61
N ALA A 69 -3.28 3.33 -3.43
CA ALA A 69 -1.84 3.48 -3.26
C ALA A 69 -1.50 4.18 -1.93
N VAL A 70 -2.19 5.27 -1.62
CA VAL A 70 -2.03 6.00 -0.35
C VAL A 70 -2.35 5.11 0.85
N ASP A 71 -3.45 4.35 0.79
CA ASP A 71 -3.86 3.46 1.88
C ASP A 71 -2.85 2.32 2.07
N ALA A 72 -2.40 1.68 0.97
CA ALA A 72 -1.39 0.64 1.02
C ALA A 72 -0.06 1.15 1.59
N GLU A 73 0.35 2.36 1.22
CA GLU A 73 1.56 2.99 1.77
C GLU A 73 1.43 3.24 3.28
N SER A 74 0.30 3.81 3.69
CA SER A 74 -0.03 4.07 5.10
C SER A 74 0.02 2.78 5.93
N PHE A 75 -0.62 1.72 5.46
CA PHE A 75 -0.57 0.41 6.12
C PHE A 75 0.83 -0.18 6.13
N GLY A 76 1.57 -0.07 5.03
CA GLY A 76 2.95 -0.54 4.95
C GLY A 76 3.86 0.11 6.00
N HIS A 77 3.73 1.42 6.18
CA HIS A 77 4.44 2.15 7.24
C HIS A 77 3.98 1.75 8.64
N ALA A 78 2.67 1.61 8.87
CA ALA A 78 2.14 1.20 10.16
C ALA A 78 2.66 -0.19 10.59
N PHE A 79 2.71 -1.15 9.67
CA PHE A 79 3.25 -2.50 9.93
C PHE A 79 4.72 -2.45 10.31
N ARG A 80 5.55 -1.71 9.56
CA ARG A 80 6.97 -1.59 9.85
C ARG A 80 7.23 -0.85 11.17
N ALA A 81 6.45 0.17 11.49
CA ALA A 81 6.53 0.88 12.76
C ALA A 81 6.13 -0.02 13.94
N ALA A 82 5.10 -0.85 13.79
CA ALA A 82 4.69 -1.81 14.81
C ALA A 82 5.76 -2.89 15.02
N ALA A 83 6.32 -3.44 13.93
CA ALA A 83 7.41 -4.42 13.98
C ALA A 83 8.65 -3.86 14.71
N ALA A 84 9.05 -2.61 14.39
CA ALA A 84 10.19 -1.95 15.03
C ALA A 84 9.97 -1.73 16.54
N ARG A 85 8.75 -1.39 16.96
CA ARG A 85 8.41 -1.25 18.39
C ARG A 85 8.53 -2.57 19.13
N TYR A 86 8.00 -3.66 18.55
CA TYR A 86 8.13 -4.99 19.14
C TYR A 86 9.59 -5.42 19.30
N SER A 87 10.42 -5.26 18.25
CA SER A 87 11.85 -5.58 18.35
C SER A 87 12.59 -4.75 19.39
N GLY A 88 12.19 -3.48 19.60
CA GLY A 88 12.76 -2.63 20.64
C GLY A 88 12.38 -3.10 22.04
N THR A 89 11.11 -3.43 22.26
CA THR A 89 10.63 -3.97 23.54
C THR A 89 11.34 -5.27 23.90
N ASP A 90 11.53 -6.19 22.95
CA ASP A 90 12.24 -7.44 23.21
C ASP A 90 13.71 -7.20 23.59
N ALA A 91 14.37 -6.25 22.94
CA ALA A 91 15.76 -5.88 23.24
C ALA A 91 15.89 -5.24 24.63
N ASP A 92 14.98 -4.34 25.00
CA ASP A 92 14.97 -3.67 26.30
C ASP A 92 14.73 -4.68 27.45
N VAL A 93 13.79 -5.61 27.27
CA VAL A 93 13.53 -6.68 28.24
C VAL A 93 14.73 -7.62 28.37
N ALA A 94 15.36 -8.00 27.26
CA ALA A 94 16.56 -8.84 27.31
C ALA A 94 17.73 -8.15 28.03
N ALA A 95 17.90 -6.84 27.83
CA ALA A 95 18.92 -6.05 28.53
C ALA A 95 18.64 -5.96 30.04
N ASP A 96 17.39 -5.77 30.45
CA ASP A 96 16.98 -5.74 31.86
C ASP A 96 17.27 -7.09 32.54
N ILE A 97 16.89 -8.22 31.92
CA ILE A 97 17.17 -9.56 32.47
C ILE A 97 18.68 -9.81 32.63
N ASN A 98 19.49 -9.43 31.65
CA ASN A 98 20.95 -9.57 31.72
C ASN A 98 21.58 -8.68 32.82
N GLY A 99 20.97 -7.54 33.14
CA GLY A 99 21.39 -6.67 34.23
C GLY A 99 21.06 -7.20 35.64
N VAL A 100 20.14 -8.17 35.74
CA VAL A 100 19.69 -8.76 37.01
C VAL A 100 20.41 -10.09 37.35
N GLN A 101 21.18 -10.65 36.42
CA GLN A 101 22.02 -11.83 36.69
C GLN A 101 23.29 -11.44 37.48
N TRP A 102 23.37 -11.89 38.74
CA TRP A 102 24.49 -11.71 39.68
C TRP A 102 25.71 -12.57 39.32
#